data_AF-A0A7L4WE56-F1
#
_entry.id   AF-A0A7L4WE56-F1
#
_cell.length_a   1.000
_cell.length_b   1.000
_cell.length_c   1.000
_cell.angle_alpha   90.00
_cell.angle_beta   90.00
_cell.angle_gamma   90.00
#
_symmetry.space_group_name_H-M   'P 1'
#
loop_
_entity.id
_entity.type
_entity.pdbx_description
1 polymer ?
#
loop_
_entity_poly.entity_id
_entity_poly.type
_entity_poly.pdbx_seq_one_letter_code
_entity_poly.pdbx_strand_id
1 'polypeptide(L)'
;MSEVKLMKKLSIRLAQSTKNDINDLKQILEDENHGDRQFTNGDVVNQAYRDIETFDDWEKVILEYKNNTQKGFIPKEEPELKTNLTISNDAYNGFQKIKAELSKYIKGRIYISFVIKMIVRASRLMRQNKLN
;
A
#
# COMPACT_ATOMS: atom_id res chain seq x y z
N MET A 1 -23.42 20.75 -0.53
CA MET A 1 -23.46 19.70 0.51
C MET A 1 -22.12 19.01 0.50
N SER A 2 -21.33 19.14 1.55
CA SER A 2 -20.06 18.42 1.71
C SER A 2 -20.38 16.95 1.95
N GLU A 3 -20.04 16.09 0.98
CA GLU A 3 -20.04 14.65 1.18
C GLU A 3 -19.20 14.32 2.41
N VAL A 4 -19.84 13.77 3.45
CA VAL A 4 -19.13 13.24 4.60
C VAL A 4 -18.35 12.03 4.09
N LYS A 5 -17.05 12.23 3.80
CA LYS A 5 -16.13 11.12 3.52
C LYS A 5 -16.06 10.24 4.76
N LEU A 6 -16.84 9.16 4.75
CA LEU A 6 -16.83 8.17 5.82
C LEU A 6 -15.44 7.54 5.91
N MET A 7 -14.84 7.61 7.10
CA MET A 7 -13.51 7.07 7.39
C MET A 7 -13.62 5.81 8.25
N LYS A 8 -12.71 4.86 8.00
CA LYS A 8 -12.56 3.62 8.75
C LYS A 8 -11.22 3.60 9.48
N LYS A 9 -11.27 3.36 10.78
CA LYS A 9 -10.07 3.16 11.61
C LYS A 9 -9.68 1.68 11.61
N LEU A 10 -8.50 1.36 11.11
CA LEU A 10 -7.93 0.02 11.16
C LEU A 10 -6.77 -0.04 12.15
N SER A 11 -6.87 -0.93 13.13
CA SER A 11 -5.73 -1.33 13.96
C SER A 11 -5.12 -2.58 13.34
N ILE A 12 -3.99 -2.44 12.64
CA ILE A 12 -3.36 -3.53 11.89
C ILE A 12 -1.87 -3.64 12.23
N ARG A 13 -1.33 -4.85 12.10
CA ARG A 13 0.11 -5.08 12.15
C ARG A 13 0.66 -5.01 10.73
N LEU A 14 1.66 -4.16 10.53
CA LEU A 14 2.36 -4.04 9.26
C LEU A 14 3.79 -4.52 9.43
N ALA A 15 4.30 -5.24 8.43
CA ALA A 15 5.69 -5.60 8.34
C ALA A 15 6.58 -4.33 8.33
N GLN A 16 7.77 -4.42 8.90
CA GLN A 16 8.70 -3.29 8.96
C GLN A 16 9.00 -2.72 7.56
N SER A 17 9.16 -3.57 6.54
CA SER A 17 9.36 -3.10 5.16
C SER A 17 8.20 -2.24 4.66
N THR A 18 6.96 -2.58 5.02
CA THR A 18 5.78 -1.78 4.64
C THR A 18 5.79 -0.41 5.30
N LYS A 19 6.27 -0.31 6.54
CA LYS A 19 6.42 0.99 7.19
C LYS A 19 7.50 1.83 6.55
N ASN A 20 8.60 1.22 6.13
CA ASN A 20 9.65 1.93 5.39
C ASN A 20 9.10 2.44 4.05
N ASP A 21 8.36 1.60 3.31
CA ASP A 21 7.69 2.02 2.07
C ASP A 21 6.71 3.20 2.31
N ILE A 22 5.97 3.19 3.42
CA ILE A 22 5.09 4.31 3.82
C ILE A 22 5.90 5.57 4.11
N ASN A 23 7.02 5.48 4.84
CA ASN A 23 7.85 6.63 5.17
C ASN A 23 8.52 7.23 3.92
N ASP A 24 9.01 6.39 3.02
CA ASP A 24 9.59 6.84 1.75
C ASP A 24 8.53 7.59 0.92
N LEU A 25 7.33 7.00 0.79
CA LEU A 25 6.23 7.63 0.06
C LEU A 25 5.76 8.92 0.75
N LYS A 26 5.76 8.94 2.08
CA LYS A 26 5.45 10.13 2.87
C LYS A 26 6.42 11.27 2.52
N GLN A 27 7.72 11.00 2.50
CA GLN A 27 8.72 12.02 2.16
C GLN A 27 8.50 12.55 0.75
N ILE A 28 8.24 11.67 -0.23
CA ILE A 28 7.94 12.07 -1.61
C ILE A 28 6.72 13.01 -1.66
N LEU A 29 5.65 12.67 -0.96
CA LEU A 29 4.43 13.50 -0.93
C LEU A 29 4.64 14.84 -0.22
N GLU A 30 5.45 14.86 0.84
CA GLU A 30 5.81 16.09 1.55
C GLU A 30 6.68 16.99 0.67
N ASP A 31 7.64 16.42 -0.07
CA ASP A 31 8.50 17.15 -1.01
C ASP A 31 7.70 17.73 -2.18
N GLU A 32 6.77 16.95 -2.75
CA GLU A 32 5.85 17.41 -3.82
C GLU A 32 4.94 18.55 -3.37
N ASN A 33 4.60 18.59 -2.09
CA ASN A 33 3.78 19.63 -1.49
C ASN A 33 4.63 20.74 -0.85
N HIS A 34 5.92 20.85 -1.21
CA HIS A 34 6.88 21.84 -0.70
C HIS A 34 6.97 21.91 0.84
N GLY A 35 6.63 20.83 1.54
CA GLY A 35 6.58 20.78 3.00
C GLY A 35 5.36 21.45 3.64
N ASP A 36 4.43 22.00 2.85
CA ASP A 36 3.28 22.77 3.35
C ASP A 36 2.27 21.94 4.14
N ARG A 37 2.35 20.60 4.03
CA ARG A 37 1.42 19.66 4.67
C ARG A 37 2.17 18.45 5.18
N GLN A 38 1.98 18.15 6.47
CA GLN A 38 2.39 16.87 7.03
C GLN A 38 1.36 15.79 6.75
N PHE A 39 1.83 14.61 6.34
CA PHE A 39 0.96 13.47 6.05
C PHE A 39 0.97 12.44 7.18
N THR A 40 -0.19 11.95 7.58
CA THR A 40 -0.27 10.77 8.47
C THR A 40 -0.07 9.49 7.66
N ASN A 41 0.25 8.37 8.32
CA ASN A 41 0.32 7.07 7.64
C ASN A 41 -1.00 6.71 6.94
N GLY A 42 -2.14 7.14 7.49
CA GLY A 42 -3.45 6.96 6.86
C GLY A 42 -3.59 7.78 5.58
N ASP A 43 -3.13 9.03 5.58
CA ASP A 43 -3.14 9.88 4.38
C ASP A 43 -2.27 9.28 3.27
N VAL A 44 -1.08 8.79 3.61
CA VAL A 44 -0.16 8.15 2.67
C VAL A 44 -0.80 6.91 2.04
N VAL A 45 -1.44 6.05 2.83
CA VAL A 45 -2.11 4.85 2.32
C VAL A 45 -3.33 5.21 1.45
N ASN A 46 -4.10 6.24 1.83
CA ASN A 46 -5.20 6.74 1.00
C ASN A 46 -4.70 7.30 -0.33
N GLN A 47 -3.61 8.06 -0.31
CA GLN A 47 -3.02 8.61 -1.52
C GLN A 47 -2.44 7.50 -2.39
N ALA A 48 -1.73 6.55 -1.81
CA ALA A 48 -1.22 5.39 -2.51
C ALA A 48 -2.32 4.62 -3.24
N TYR A 49 -3.50 4.46 -2.61
CA TYR A 49 -4.66 3.86 -3.27
C TYR A 49 -5.16 4.68 -4.46
N ARG A 50 -5.23 6.02 -4.33
CA ARG A 50 -5.64 6.91 -5.44
C ARG A 50 -4.67 6.82 -6.60
N ASP A 51 -3.37 6.76 -6.33
CA ASP A 51 -2.34 6.67 -7.37
C ASP A 51 -2.49 5.41 -8.23
N ILE A 52 -3.02 4.32 -7.64
CA ILE A 52 -3.12 2.99 -8.27
C ILE A 52 -4.56 2.60 -8.60
N GLU A 53 -5.53 3.51 -8.52
CA GLU A 53 -6.95 3.19 -8.69
C GLU A 53 -7.26 2.56 -10.06
N THR A 54 -6.51 2.97 -11.10
CA THR A 54 -6.61 2.44 -12.46
C THR A 54 -5.49 1.46 -12.81
N PHE A 55 -4.69 1.02 -11.84
CA PHE A 55 -3.53 0.15 -12.05
C PHE A 55 -3.93 -1.34 -12.12
N ASP A 56 -3.45 -2.03 -13.15
CA ASP A 56 -3.79 -3.44 -13.43
C ASP A 56 -2.57 -4.38 -13.54
N ASP A 57 -1.35 -3.86 -13.74
CA ASP A 57 -0.11 -4.65 -13.84
C ASP A 57 0.46 -5.10 -12.48
N TRP A 58 -0.36 -5.83 -11.72
CA TRP A 58 0.05 -6.41 -10.44
C TRP A 58 1.17 -7.42 -10.57
N GLU A 59 1.34 -8.05 -11.73
CA GLU A 59 2.43 -8.98 -11.98
C GLU A 59 3.79 -8.29 -11.83
N LYS A 60 3.99 -7.11 -12.43
CA LYS A 60 5.25 -6.35 -12.32
C LYS A 60 5.58 -5.96 -10.88
N VAL A 61 4.60 -5.53 -10.10
CA VAL A 61 4.80 -5.19 -8.67
C VAL A 61 5.17 -6.44 -7.87
N ILE A 62 4.52 -7.57 -8.15
CA ILE A 62 4.81 -8.83 -7.48
C ILE A 62 6.18 -9.37 -7.88
N LEU A 63 6.59 -9.22 -9.15
CA LEU A 63 7.90 -9.62 -9.64
C LEU A 63 9.01 -8.77 -9.00
N GLU A 64 8.85 -7.46 -8.91
CA GLU A 64 9.81 -6.59 -8.21
C GLU A 64 9.92 -6.98 -6.73
N TYR A 65 8.80 -7.34 -6.10
CA TYR A 65 8.79 -7.86 -4.75
C TYR A 65 9.46 -9.23 -4.60
N LYS A 66 9.25 -10.15 -5.55
CA LYS A 66 9.87 -11.49 -5.62
C LYS A 66 11.36 -11.42 -5.95
N ASN A 67 11.81 -10.51 -6.81
CA ASN A 67 13.24 -10.36 -7.13
C ASN A 67 14.04 -9.93 -5.89
N ASN A 68 13.39 -9.27 -4.92
CA ASN A 68 13.94 -8.97 -3.61
C ASN A 68 13.75 -10.10 -2.57
N THR A 69 13.04 -11.18 -2.89
CA THR A 69 12.76 -12.32 -1.98
C THR A 69 12.93 -13.68 -2.70
N GLN A 70 14.01 -14.40 -2.40
CA GLN A 70 14.42 -15.66 -3.06
C GLN A 70 13.30 -16.70 -3.27
N LYS A 71 13.44 -17.49 -4.37
CA LYS A 71 12.47 -18.44 -4.96
C LYS A 71 11.62 -19.24 -3.95
N GLY A 72 10.31 -19.22 -4.19
CA GLY A 72 9.29 -19.87 -3.36
C GLY A 72 8.61 -18.84 -2.47
N PHE A 73 7.61 -18.13 -3.00
CA PHE A 73 7.00 -17.03 -2.27
C PHE A 73 6.12 -17.54 -1.12
N ILE A 74 6.72 -17.62 0.05
CA ILE A 74 6.05 -17.60 1.35
C ILE A 74 6.47 -16.26 1.96
N PRO A 75 5.55 -15.37 2.36
CA PRO A 75 5.92 -14.15 3.06
C PRO A 75 6.82 -14.52 4.25
N LYS A 76 8.08 -14.08 4.24
CA LYS A 76 8.97 -14.29 5.39
C LYS A 76 8.34 -13.61 6.61
N GLU A 77 8.54 -14.21 7.78
CA GLU A 77 8.25 -13.55 9.05
C GLU A 77 9.17 -12.33 9.17
N GLU A 78 8.61 -11.15 8.90
CA GLU A 78 9.24 -9.88 9.18
C GLU A 78 8.74 -9.38 10.53
N PRO A 79 9.54 -8.61 11.29
CA PRO A 79 9.05 -7.91 12.46
C PRO A 79 7.83 -7.08 12.09
N GLU A 80 6.70 -7.36 12.74
CA GLU A 80 5.47 -6.62 12.54
C GLU A 80 5.24 -5.61 13.66
N LEU A 81 4.90 -4.38 13.29
CA LEU A 81 4.57 -3.33 14.25
C LEU A 81 3.09 -2.98 14.16
N LYS A 82 2.41 -2.95 15.31
CA LYS A 82 1.03 -2.46 15.42
C LYS A 82 0.97 -0.99 15.02
N THR A 83 0.01 -0.63 14.19
CA THR A 83 -0.26 0.74 13.78
C THR A 83 -1.76 0.97 13.61
N ASN A 84 -2.19 2.20 13.83
CA ASN A 84 -3.56 2.63 13.56
C ASN A 84 -3.56 3.43 12.26
N LEU A 85 -4.36 3.01 11.29
CA LEU A 85 -4.57 3.71 10.03
C LEU A 85 -6.00 4.23 9.99
N THR A 86 -6.17 5.49 9.59
CA THR A 86 -7.47 6.05 9.23
C THR A 86 -7.53 6.10 7.70
N ILE A 87 -8.41 5.30 7.11
CA ILE A 87 -8.49 5.08 5.66
C ILE A 87 -9.93 5.36 5.20
N SER A 88 -10.12 5.92 4.01
CA SER A 88 -11.46 6.17 3.50
C SER A 88 -12.19 4.85 3.25
N ASN A 89 -13.52 4.88 3.32
CA ASN A 89 -14.33 3.71 2.95
C ASN A 89 -14.07 3.26 1.51
N ASP A 90 -13.87 4.21 0.58
CA ASP A 90 -13.56 3.90 -0.81
C ASP A 90 -12.26 3.12 -0.93
N ALA A 91 -11.20 3.57 -0.24
CA ALA A 91 -9.93 2.86 -0.20
C ALA A 91 -10.10 1.46 0.41
N TYR A 92 -10.81 1.36 1.53
CA TYR A 92 -11.06 0.06 2.18
C TYR A 92 -11.81 -0.91 1.27
N ASN A 93 -12.81 -0.44 0.52
CA ASN A 93 -13.55 -1.24 -0.44
C ASN A 93 -12.67 -1.63 -1.63
N GLY A 94 -11.86 -0.70 -2.13
CA GLY A 94 -10.85 -0.95 -3.15
C GLY A 94 -9.83 -2.02 -2.75
N PHE A 95 -9.43 -2.06 -1.47
CA PHE A 95 -8.51 -3.09 -0.96
C PHE A 95 -9.08 -4.50 -1.12
N GLN A 96 -10.40 -4.68 -1.01
CA GLN A 96 -11.02 -6.00 -1.20
C GLN A 96 -10.94 -6.45 -2.67
N LYS A 97 -11.09 -5.51 -3.62
CA LYS A 97 -10.93 -5.80 -5.05
C LYS A 97 -9.48 -6.18 -5.37
N ILE A 98 -8.53 -5.37 -4.89
CA ILE A 98 -7.09 -5.62 -5.08
C ILE A 98 -6.69 -6.95 -4.43
N LYS A 99 -7.23 -7.28 -3.26
CA LYS A 99 -7.01 -8.59 -2.63
C LYS A 99 -7.42 -9.75 -3.54
N ALA A 100 -8.56 -9.65 -4.22
CA ALA A 100 -9.02 -10.67 -5.15
C ALA A 100 -8.05 -10.79 -6.35
N GLU A 101 -7.60 -9.67 -6.89
CA GLU A 101 -6.59 -9.64 -7.97
C GLU A 101 -5.26 -10.27 -7.55
N LEU A 102 -4.71 -9.89 -6.41
CA LEU A 102 -3.46 -10.46 -5.89
C LEU A 102 -3.54 -11.97 -5.63
N SER A 103 -4.74 -12.49 -5.34
CA SER A 103 -4.94 -13.93 -5.10
C SER A 103 -4.70 -14.81 -6.32
N LYS A 104 -4.71 -14.23 -7.52
CA LYS A 104 -4.36 -14.90 -8.78
C LYS A 104 -2.87 -15.25 -8.86
N TYR A 105 -2.02 -14.48 -8.17
CA TYR A 105 -0.55 -14.56 -8.27
C TYR A 105 0.12 -15.19 -7.04
N ILE A 106 -0.60 -15.29 -5.93
CA ILE A 106 -0.06 -15.71 -4.62
C ILE A 106 -0.90 -16.87 -4.10
N LYS A 107 -0.22 -17.97 -3.76
CA LYS A 107 -0.87 -19.10 -3.08
C LYS A 107 -1.08 -18.78 -1.60
N GLY A 108 -2.28 -19.07 -1.09
CA GLY A 108 -2.62 -18.95 0.32
C GLY A 108 -3.47 -17.72 0.67
N ARG A 109 -3.67 -17.50 1.98
CA ARG A 109 -4.55 -16.43 2.47
C ARG A 109 -3.86 -15.07 2.39
N ILE A 110 -4.47 -14.14 1.65
CA ILE A 110 -4.03 -12.75 1.60
C ILE A 110 -4.73 -11.92 2.68
N TYR A 111 -3.94 -11.28 3.53
CA TYR A 111 -4.41 -10.37 4.57
C TYR A 111 -4.38 -8.92 4.09
N ILE A 112 -5.19 -8.05 4.72
CA ILE A 112 -5.23 -6.62 4.38
C ILE A 112 -3.86 -5.95 4.59
N SER A 113 -3.05 -6.41 5.54
CA SER A 113 -1.68 -5.90 5.74
C SER A 113 -0.81 -6.10 4.50
N PHE A 114 -0.94 -7.26 3.85
CA PHE A 114 -0.26 -7.56 2.60
C PHE A 114 -0.80 -6.71 1.45
N VAL A 115 -2.11 -6.50 1.38
CA VAL A 115 -2.72 -5.62 0.37
C VAL A 115 -2.18 -4.19 0.50
N ILE A 116 -2.12 -3.65 1.72
CA ILE A 116 -1.54 -2.33 1.99
C ILE A 116 -0.07 -2.28 1.53
N LYS A 117 0.72 -3.32 1.82
CA LYS A 117 2.11 -3.44 1.34
C LYS A 117 2.20 -3.28 -0.17
N MET A 118 1.37 -4.02 -0.91
CA MET A 118 1.37 -3.99 -2.37
C MET A 118 0.92 -2.64 -2.94
N ILE A 119 -0.10 -2.01 -2.35
CA ILE A 119 -0.61 -0.70 -2.77
C ILE A 119 0.44 0.39 -2.58
N VAL A 120 1.02 0.48 -1.38
CA VAL A 120 2.06 1.48 -1.07
C VAL A 120 3.27 1.27 -1.97
N ARG A 121 3.68 0.01 -2.17
CA ARG A 121 4.81 -0.31 -3.05
C ARG A 121 4.54 0.06 -4.51
N ALA A 122 3.36 -0.26 -5.03
CA ALA A 122 2.97 0.11 -6.40
C ALA A 122 3.01 1.63 -6.60
N SER A 123 2.35 2.39 -5.71
CA SER A 123 2.39 3.87 -5.74
C SER A 123 3.82 4.42 -5.69
N ARG A 124 4.66 3.91 -4.78
CA ARG A 124 6.07 4.29 -4.68
C ARG A 124 6.83 4.01 -5.98
N LEU A 125 6.65 2.84 -6.57
CA LEU A 125 7.33 2.47 -7.82
C LEU A 125 6.84 3.31 -9.02
N MET A 126 5.55 3.67 -9.08
CA MET A 126 5.01 4.58 -10.11
C MET A 126 5.67 5.95 -10.02
N ARG A 127 5.72 6.54 -8.81
CA ARG A 127 6.36 7.85 -8.58
C ARG A 127 7.86 7.84 -8.83
N GLN A 128 8.51 6.69 -8.67
CA GLN A 128 9.92 6.50 -9.02
C GLN A 128 10.16 6.16 -10.51
N ASN A 129 9.14 6.19 -11.37
CA ASN A 129 9.20 5.78 -12.78
C ASN A 129 9.72 4.34 -13.00
N LYS A 130 9.54 3.45 -12.02
CA LYS A 130 9.98 2.04 -12.10
C LYS A 130 8.89 1.10 -12.63
N LEU A 131 7.68 1.61 -12.85
CA LEU A 131 6.56 0.86 -13.43
C LEU A 131 6.23 1.28 -14.88
N ASN A 132 6.96 2.22 -15.46
CA ASN A 132 6.90 2.54 -16.90
C ASN A 132 7.41 1.39 -17.76
#